data_AF-A0A8J3Z5H5-F1
#
_entry.id   AF-A0A8J3Z5H5-F1
#
_cell.length_a   1.000
_cell.length_b   1.000
_cell.length_c   1.000
_cell.angle_alpha   90.00
_cell.angle_beta   90.00
_cell.angle_gamma   90.00
#
_symmetry.space_group_name_H-M   'P 1'
#
loop_
_entity.id
_entity.type
_entity.pdbx_description
1 polymer ?
#
loop_
_entity_poly.entity_id
_entity_poly.type
_entity_poly.pdbx_seq_one_letter_code
_entity_poly.pdbx_strand_id
1 'polypeptide(L)'
;MSTRPLRRTAAVVAALAAGFAASACDPVPLNAGQLGIDGVETIQSVQFPGSAVIPMIAYKETYVRVYARVGGTRAAAGVAATLTVGGTTVTVTGTTASVAPLPARVLQPVNGLTRTVGTTVADPTQIDTTFVFKLDPTQVQPGTRTLTAKLRYPSGWTAPPGDDLTTRTVTVAFGPLPASDHNIITGRRIYPLRYTYTNVPKTLQQQDGLTGDTYPARSRADVERQRLGARNVLPLASLVTDWSFEDRIGIPAFDCRATTSSSGHITCAGFEDARIWAAKKFDELFPGGDQWLVVIQPENPTGYFGAYTRSDKNNIRLNVQLEPADGEGLTLAHEMGHALGLHHTPDVTQDPDPNYPRPDGSMGAWVGLRTTPQLRVIAGLDAAGKVTAYDLMAYHSPQWISAYSYCRAMDALTQHATTCPTGLDGWD
;
A
#
# COMPACT_ATOMS: atom_id res chain seq x y z
N MET A 1 -16.09 37.82 -25.40
CA MET A 1 -15.58 36.89 -24.37
C MET A 1 -16.62 36.79 -23.27
N SER A 2 -17.37 35.68 -23.23
CA SER A 2 -18.51 35.48 -22.33
C SER A 2 -18.07 34.62 -21.15
N THR A 3 -17.93 35.21 -19.97
CA THR A 3 -17.65 34.52 -18.72
C THR A 3 -18.90 33.78 -18.25
N ARG A 4 -18.96 32.47 -18.47
CA ARG A 4 -19.97 31.62 -17.83
C ARG A 4 -19.56 31.34 -16.37
N PRO A 5 -20.45 31.53 -15.39
CA PRO A 5 -20.15 31.18 -14.00
C PRO A 5 -20.17 29.66 -13.84
N LEU A 6 -19.09 29.10 -13.31
CA LEU A 6 -19.02 27.73 -12.80
C LEU A 6 -20.00 27.60 -11.63
N ARG A 7 -21.14 26.96 -11.87
CA ARG A 7 -22.04 26.52 -10.81
C ARG A 7 -21.34 25.40 -10.03
N ARG A 8 -20.81 25.74 -8.86
CA ARG A 8 -20.46 24.76 -7.83
C ARG A 8 -21.76 24.14 -7.32
N THR A 9 -22.14 22.98 -7.85
CA THR A 9 -23.08 22.09 -7.17
C THR A 9 -22.38 21.56 -5.94
N ALA A 10 -22.67 22.15 -4.78
CA ALA A 10 -22.34 21.55 -3.49
C ALA A 10 -23.09 20.22 -3.39
N ALA A 11 -22.37 19.12 -3.61
CA ALA A 11 -22.84 17.82 -3.16
C ALA A 11 -22.93 17.89 -1.64
N VAL A 12 -24.15 17.82 -1.10
CA VAL A 12 -24.37 17.64 0.33
C VAL A 12 -23.86 16.25 0.68
N VAL A 13 -22.58 16.16 1.03
CA VAL A 13 -22.04 15.02 1.75
C VAL A 13 -22.66 15.10 3.14
N ALA A 14 -23.76 14.38 3.34
CA ALA A 14 -24.24 14.07 4.67
C ALA A 14 -23.16 13.20 5.34
N ALA A 15 -22.17 13.87 5.94
CA ALA A 15 -21.26 13.26 6.87
C ALA A 15 -22.12 12.77 8.04
N LEU A 16 -22.45 11.49 8.03
CA LEU A 16 -22.66 10.72 9.24
C LEU A 16 -21.35 10.81 10.03
N ALA A 17 -21.19 11.91 10.78
CA ALA A 17 -20.36 11.96 11.97
C ALA A 17 -21.01 11.03 13.00
N ALA A 18 -20.94 9.72 12.75
CA ALA A 18 -21.04 8.75 13.82
C ALA A 18 -19.88 9.09 14.75
N GLY A 19 -20.19 9.46 15.99
CA GLY A 19 -19.18 9.71 17.01
C GLY A 19 -18.30 8.48 17.13
N PHE A 20 -17.10 8.55 16.55
CA PHE A 20 -16.04 7.56 16.71
C PHE A 20 -15.35 7.79 18.06
N ALA A 21 -16.15 7.78 19.13
CA ALA A 21 -15.70 6.96 20.23
C ALA A 21 -15.86 5.54 19.70
N ALA A 22 -14.74 4.89 19.35
CA ALA A 22 -14.67 3.50 19.72
C ALA A 22 -14.99 3.49 21.22
N SER A 23 -16.26 3.31 21.58
CA SER A 23 -16.53 2.67 22.85
C SER A 23 -15.86 1.32 22.64
N ALA A 24 -14.61 1.24 23.06
CA ALA A 24 -14.09 0.04 23.65
C ALA A 24 -15.02 -0.28 24.82
N CYS A 25 -16.25 -0.71 24.50
CA CYS A 25 -17.00 -1.57 25.36
C CYS A 25 -16.04 -2.73 25.51
N ASP A 26 -15.51 -2.88 26.73
CA ASP A 26 -14.67 -4.00 27.07
C ASP A 26 -15.27 -5.25 26.44
N PRO A 27 -14.51 -5.99 25.63
CA PRO A 27 -15.06 -7.06 24.84
C PRO A 27 -15.74 -8.05 25.78
N VAL A 28 -17.06 -8.25 25.60
CA VAL A 28 -17.93 -9.03 26.51
C VAL A 28 -17.21 -10.26 27.06
N PRO A 29 -17.02 -10.43 28.38
CA PRO A 29 -16.21 -11.53 28.90
C PRO A 29 -16.64 -12.91 28.34
N LEU A 30 -15.67 -13.72 27.91
CA LEU A 30 -15.91 -15.10 27.48
C LEU A 30 -15.56 -16.08 28.61
N ASN A 31 -16.45 -17.03 28.87
CA ASN A 31 -16.20 -18.13 29.80
C ASN A 31 -15.19 -19.13 29.21
N ALA A 32 -14.54 -19.90 30.09
CA ALA A 32 -13.65 -20.98 29.68
C ALA A 32 -14.33 -21.93 28.67
N GLY A 33 -13.69 -22.18 27.53
CA GLY A 33 -14.23 -23.05 26.48
C GLY A 33 -15.19 -22.36 25.50
N GLN A 34 -15.31 -21.03 25.56
CA GLN A 34 -16.04 -20.23 24.58
C GLN A 34 -15.10 -19.59 23.55
N LEU A 35 -15.61 -19.40 22.33
CA LEU A 35 -14.93 -18.70 21.23
C LEU A 35 -15.82 -17.54 20.76
N GLY A 36 -15.22 -16.39 20.47
CA GLY A 36 -15.95 -15.22 19.97
C GLY A 36 -15.13 -14.36 19.02
N ILE A 37 -15.80 -13.43 18.35
CA ILE A 37 -15.24 -12.42 17.45
C ILE A 37 -15.20 -11.07 18.17
N ASP A 38 -13.99 -10.55 18.33
CA ASP A 38 -13.73 -9.22 18.91
C ASP A 38 -13.97 -8.11 17.90
N GLY A 39 -13.64 -8.36 16.63
CA GLY A 39 -13.80 -7.35 15.59
C GLY A 39 -13.76 -7.91 14.19
N VAL A 40 -14.19 -7.05 13.26
CA VAL A 40 -14.02 -7.22 11.82
C VAL A 40 -13.47 -5.91 11.29
N GLU A 41 -12.27 -5.94 10.72
CA GLU A 41 -11.61 -4.79 10.09
C GLU A 41 -11.58 -4.99 8.58
N THR A 42 -11.77 -3.92 7.82
CA THR A 42 -11.53 -3.90 6.37
C THR A 42 -10.37 -2.97 6.07
N ILE A 43 -9.39 -3.41 5.28
CA ILE A 43 -8.14 -2.68 5.02
C ILE A 43 -7.73 -2.79 3.54
N GLN A 44 -7.26 -1.67 2.98
CA GLN A 44 -6.75 -1.57 1.61
C GLN A 44 -5.28 -1.12 1.52
N SER A 45 -4.84 -0.30 2.47
CA SER A 45 -3.44 0.13 2.61
C SER A 45 -3.13 0.43 4.06
N VAL A 46 -3.76 1.48 4.60
CA VAL A 46 -3.64 1.92 6.00
C VAL A 46 -5.04 2.10 6.58
N GLN A 47 -5.25 1.67 7.82
CA GLN A 47 -6.48 1.86 8.58
C GLN A 47 -6.17 1.99 10.07
N PHE A 48 -7.09 2.60 10.81
CA PHE A 48 -6.98 2.65 12.26
C PHE A 48 -7.55 1.35 12.82
N PRO A 49 -6.82 0.65 13.70
CA PRO A 49 -7.24 -0.63 14.23
C PRO A 49 -8.70 -0.68 14.67
N GLY A 50 -9.46 -1.61 14.09
CA GLY A 50 -10.87 -1.82 14.44
C GLY A 50 -11.84 -0.77 13.92
N SER A 51 -11.43 0.12 13.01
CA SER A 51 -12.29 1.14 12.43
C SER A 51 -12.03 1.36 10.93
N ALA A 52 -13.09 1.58 10.15
CA ALA A 52 -13.00 1.87 8.72
C ALA A 52 -13.11 3.40 8.50
N VAL A 53 -12.19 4.15 9.10
CA VAL A 53 -12.27 5.62 9.10
C VAL A 53 -11.69 6.21 7.81
N ILE A 54 -10.73 5.53 7.18
CA ILE A 54 -10.23 5.95 5.87
C ILE A 54 -11.19 5.43 4.79
N PRO A 55 -11.69 6.30 3.88
CA PRO A 55 -12.62 5.89 2.82
C PRO A 55 -12.08 4.72 1.99
N MET A 56 -12.93 3.72 1.74
CA MET A 56 -12.57 2.61 0.88
C MET A 56 -12.68 2.98 -0.59
N ILE A 57 -11.66 2.67 -1.36
CA ILE A 57 -11.62 2.91 -2.80
C ILE A 57 -12.18 1.70 -3.53
N ALA A 58 -13.22 1.90 -4.34
CA ALA A 58 -13.75 0.82 -5.15
C ALA A 58 -12.68 0.24 -6.10
N TYR A 59 -12.73 -1.08 -6.33
CA TYR A 59 -11.78 -1.87 -7.10
C TYR A 59 -10.36 -1.98 -6.52
N LYS A 60 -10.03 -1.26 -5.44
CA LYS A 60 -8.74 -1.41 -4.78
C LYS A 60 -8.70 -2.75 -4.05
N GLU A 61 -7.55 -3.40 -4.11
CA GLU A 61 -7.31 -4.66 -3.41
C GLU A 61 -7.64 -4.49 -1.91
N THR A 62 -8.59 -5.27 -1.43
CA THR A 62 -9.18 -5.12 -0.09
C THR A 62 -9.12 -6.45 0.65
N TYR A 63 -8.77 -6.36 1.92
CA TYR A 63 -8.76 -7.48 2.84
C TYR A 63 -9.70 -7.23 4.01
N VAL A 64 -10.28 -8.29 4.52
CA VAL A 64 -11.07 -8.30 5.75
C VAL A 64 -10.33 -9.14 6.78
N ARG A 65 -10.08 -8.56 7.95
CA ARG A 65 -9.46 -9.23 9.10
C ARG A 65 -10.54 -9.52 10.15
N VAL A 66 -10.61 -10.77 10.60
CA VAL A 66 -11.52 -11.20 11.67
C VAL A 66 -10.68 -11.56 12.89
N TYR A 67 -10.93 -10.85 13.98
CA TYR A 67 -10.25 -11.02 15.27
C TYR A 67 -11.03 -12.00 16.11
N ALA A 68 -10.52 -13.23 16.25
CA ALA A 68 -11.12 -14.22 17.13
C ALA A 68 -10.41 -14.22 18.49
N ARG A 69 -11.15 -14.56 19.54
CA ARG A 69 -10.62 -14.78 20.89
C ARG A 69 -11.23 -16.02 21.52
N VAL A 70 -10.50 -16.59 22.48
CA VAL A 70 -10.98 -17.67 23.36
C VAL A 70 -11.25 -17.13 24.76
N GLY A 71 -12.25 -17.69 25.43
CA GLY A 71 -12.43 -17.52 26.87
C GLY A 71 -11.60 -18.52 27.66
N GLY A 72 -10.98 -18.02 28.74
CA GLY A 72 -10.09 -18.80 29.62
C GLY A 72 -8.65 -18.87 29.12
N THR A 73 -7.88 -19.84 29.64
CA THR A 73 -6.44 -20.00 29.38
C THR A 73 -6.10 -21.07 28.33
N ARG A 74 -7.12 -21.73 27.78
CA ARG A 74 -6.94 -22.82 26.82
C ARG A 74 -6.91 -22.25 25.40
N ALA A 75 -5.88 -22.59 24.63
CA ALA A 75 -5.86 -22.26 23.21
C ALA A 75 -6.83 -23.15 22.40
N ALA A 76 -7.44 -22.59 21.35
CA ALA A 76 -8.33 -23.32 20.45
C ALA A 76 -7.61 -23.69 19.15
N ALA A 77 -7.52 -24.99 18.85
CA ALA A 77 -7.03 -25.51 17.58
C ALA A 77 -8.20 -25.93 16.68
N GLY A 78 -8.05 -25.76 15.36
CA GLY A 78 -9.09 -26.14 14.39
C GLY A 78 -10.26 -25.14 14.31
N VAL A 79 -10.07 -23.91 14.78
CA VAL A 79 -11.03 -22.81 14.57
C VAL A 79 -11.00 -22.39 13.11
N ALA A 80 -12.17 -22.23 12.50
CA ALA A 80 -12.30 -21.67 11.15
C ALA A 80 -13.24 -20.46 11.16
N ALA A 81 -13.14 -19.63 10.13
CA ALA A 81 -13.99 -18.45 9.96
C ALA A 81 -14.55 -18.39 8.54
N THR A 82 -15.80 -17.95 8.41
CA THR A 82 -16.47 -17.73 7.13
C THR A 82 -16.81 -16.26 6.99
N LEU A 83 -16.70 -15.71 5.78
CA LEU A 83 -17.07 -14.34 5.47
C LEU A 83 -18.12 -14.33 4.36
N THR A 84 -19.29 -13.78 4.63
CA THR A 84 -20.32 -13.52 3.63
C THR A 84 -20.30 -12.05 3.22
N VAL A 85 -20.27 -11.77 1.92
CA VAL A 85 -20.23 -10.42 1.35
C VAL A 85 -21.39 -10.24 0.39
N GLY A 86 -22.34 -9.37 0.73
CA GLY A 86 -23.49 -9.09 -0.14
C GLY A 86 -24.31 -10.33 -0.55
N GLY A 87 -24.37 -11.34 0.32
CA GLY A 87 -25.04 -12.62 0.07
C GLY A 87 -24.16 -13.69 -0.59
N THR A 88 -22.96 -13.37 -1.08
CA THR A 88 -21.98 -14.35 -1.53
C THR A 88 -21.12 -14.81 -0.36
N THR A 89 -21.17 -16.10 -0.01
CA THR A 89 -20.38 -16.66 1.11
C THR A 89 -19.04 -17.19 0.62
N VAL A 90 -17.95 -16.62 1.15
CA VAL A 90 -16.59 -17.14 1.03
C VAL A 90 -16.24 -17.87 2.33
N THR A 91 -16.10 -19.19 2.25
CA THR A 91 -15.73 -20.02 3.39
C THR A 91 -14.23 -20.24 3.39
N VAL A 92 -13.51 -19.72 4.38
CA VAL A 92 -12.12 -20.12 4.64
C VAL A 92 -12.17 -21.30 5.60
N THR A 93 -12.12 -22.51 5.04
CA THR A 93 -12.03 -23.74 5.84
C THR A 93 -10.55 -24.05 6.07
N GLY A 94 -10.10 -24.01 7.32
CA GLY A 94 -8.73 -24.37 7.66
C GLY A 94 -8.50 -25.88 7.59
N THR A 95 -7.43 -26.29 6.92
CA THR A 95 -6.75 -27.58 7.14
C THR A 95 -5.31 -27.29 7.58
N THR A 96 -4.77 -28.14 8.45
CA THR A 96 -3.41 -28.03 9.00
C THR A 96 -2.34 -28.15 7.91
N ALA A 97 -1.45 -27.17 7.79
CA ALA A 97 -0.10 -27.36 7.25
C ALA A 97 0.90 -26.37 7.88
N SER A 98 2.10 -26.89 8.14
CA SER A 98 3.23 -26.20 8.76
C SER A 98 3.74 -25.01 7.94
N VAL A 99 4.27 -24.02 8.65
CA VAL A 99 4.90 -22.81 8.09
C VAL A 99 6.18 -23.21 7.35
N ALA A 100 6.11 -23.39 6.03
CA ALA A 100 7.26 -23.22 5.15
C ALA A 100 7.29 -21.77 4.67
N PRO A 101 8.48 -21.15 4.49
CA PRO A 101 8.58 -19.80 3.94
C PRO A 101 7.98 -19.80 2.52
N LEU A 102 6.91 -19.03 2.34
CA LEU A 102 6.16 -18.96 1.07
C LEU A 102 7.07 -18.42 -0.04
N PRO A 103 7.48 -19.23 -1.04
CA PRO A 103 8.13 -18.70 -2.23
C PRO A 103 7.06 -18.09 -3.14
N ALA A 104 7.43 -17.01 -3.82
CA ALA A 104 6.65 -16.28 -4.82
C ALA A 104 5.70 -17.17 -5.65
N ARG A 105 4.42 -17.24 -5.26
CA ARG A 105 3.34 -17.70 -6.12
C ARG A 105 2.11 -16.81 -5.92
N VAL A 106 1.66 -16.30 -7.05
CA VAL A 106 0.36 -15.70 -7.36
C VAL A 106 -0.68 -15.93 -6.27
N LEU A 107 -1.14 -14.81 -5.70
CA LEU A 107 -2.16 -14.63 -4.68
C LEU A 107 -3.44 -15.44 -4.98
N GLN A 108 -3.43 -16.74 -4.64
CA GLN A 108 -4.63 -17.45 -4.27
C GLN A 108 -5.19 -16.80 -2.99
N PRO A 109 -6.49 -16.91 -2.69
CA PRO A 109 -7.00 -16.49 -1.39
C PRO A 109 -6.12 -17.11 -0.31
N VAL A 110 -5.97 -16.46 0.85
CA VAL A 110 -5.28 -17.05 2.01
C VAL A 110 -6.15 -18.18 2.58
N ASN A 111 -6.39 -19.19 1.77
CA ASN A 111 -7.09 -20.42 2.04
C ASN A 111 -6.06 -21.39 2.59
N GLY A 112 -6.25 -21.87 3.82
CA GLY A 112 -5.46 -22.96 4.38
C GLY A 112 -4.42 -22.58 5.44
N LEU A 113 -4.46 -21.37 6.01
CA LEU A 113 -3.70 -21.10 7.24
C LEU A 113 -4.51 -21.49 8.47
N THR A 114 -4.13 -22.57 9.14
CA THR A 114 -4.57 -22.88 10.50
C THR A 114 -3.98 -21.89 11.50
N ARG A 115 -4.79 -21.47 12.47
CA ARG A 115 -4.35 -20.60 13.57
C ARG A 115 -4.71 -21.20 14.92
N THR A 116 -3.80 -21.03 15.87
CA THR A 116 -4.06 -21.22 17.29
C THR A 116 -4.60 -19.88 17.80
N VAL A 117 -5.88 -19.83 18.18
CA VAL A 117 -6.42 -18.61 18.79
C VAL A 117 -5.93 -18.55 20.24
N GLY A 118 -5.15 -17.52 20.53
CA GLY A 118 -4.58 -17.25 21.85
C GLY A 118 -5.61 -16.68 22.82
N THR A 119 -5.26 -16.69 24.10
CA THR A 119 -6.11 -16.30 25.24
C THR A 119 -6.14 -14.79 25.48
N THR A 120 -5.30 -14.06 24.77
CA THR A 120 -5.26 -12.59 24.77
C THR A 120 -6.11 -12.05 23.63
N VAL A 121 -6.62 -10.82 23.79
CA VAL A 121 -7.26 -10.07 22.70
C VAL A 121 -6.32 -10.07 21.50
N ALA A 122 -6.86 -10.37 20.33
CA ALA A 122 -6.05 -10.44 19.12
C ALA A 122 -5.40 -9.08 18.86
N ASP A 123 -4.06 -9.07 18.86
CA ASP A 123 -3.29 -7.85 18.64
C ASP A 123 -3.44 -7.40 17.17
N PRO A 124 -4.01 -6.21 16.90
CA PRO A 124 -4.19 -5.72 15.54
C PRO A 124 -2.89 -5.41 14.82
N THR A 125 -1.78 -5.29 15.55
CA THR A 125 -0.43 -5.11 15.00
C THR A 125 0.20 -6.41 14.48
N GLN A 126 -0.45 -7.56 14.72
CA GLN A 126 0.04 -8.87 14.31
C GLN A 126 -0.89 -9.52 13.27
N ILE A 127 -0.32 -10.09 12.21
CA ILE A 127 -1.11 -10.75 11.16
C ILE A 127 -1.56 -12.15 11.57
N ASP A 128 -0.76 -12.83 12.40
CA ASP A 128 -0.94 -14.22 12.78
C ASP A 128 -2.03 -14.46 13.84
N THR A 129 -2.49 -13.39 14.48
CA THR A 129 -3.62 -13.38 15.43
C THR A 129 -4.99 -13.25 14.74
N THR A 130 -5.03 -13.13 13.41
CA THR A 130 -6.27 -12.83 12.66
C THR A 130 -6.54 -13.80 11.51
N PHE A 131 -7.83 -14.01 11.19
CA PHE A 131 -8.23 -14.60 9.92
C PHE A 131 -8.27 -13.51 8.86
N VAL A 132 -7.69 -13.76 7.69
CA VAL A 132 -7.57 -12.76 6.61
C VAL A 132 -8.27 -13.26 5.35
N PHE A 133 -9.22 -12.47 4.87
CA PHE A 133 -9.99 -12.75 3.65
C PHE A 133 -9.63 -11.69 2.61
N LYS A 134 -9.23 -12.09 1.41
CA LYS A 134 -9.12 -11.18 0.27
C LYS A 134 -10.49 -11.09 -0.40
N LEU A 135 -10.99 -9.88 -0.63
CA LEU A 135 -12.24 -9.68 -1.35
C LEU A 135 -12.04 -9.79 -2.87
N ASP A 136 -13.03 -10.36 -3.55
CA ASP A 136 -13.04 -10.43 -5.00
C ASP A 136 -13.30 -9.06 -5.64
N PRO A 137 -12.83 -8.81 -6.88
CA PRO A 137 -13.07 -7.53 -7.57
C PRO A 137 -14.55 -7.13 -7.67
N THR A 138 -15.47 -8.11 -7.75
CA THR A 138 -16.93 -7.85 -7.77
C THR A 138 -17.46 -7.41 -6.40
N GLN A 139 -16.83 -7.86 -5.32
CA GLN A 139 -17.20 -7.53 -3.94
C GLN A 139 -16.76 -6.12 -3.54
N VAL A 140 -15.71 -5.58 -4.18
CA VAL A 140 -15.19 -4.22 -3.93
C VAL A 140 -15.64 -3.19 -4.98
N GLN A 141 -16.65 -3.52 -5.79
CA GLN A 141 -17.28 -2.54 -6.70
C GLN A 141 -17.92 -1.38 -5.92
N PRO A 142 -18.16 -0.23 -6.56
CA PRO A 142 -18.82 0.90 -5.92
C PRO A 142 -20.12 0.51 -5.19
N GLY A 143 -20.34 1.18 -4.06
CA GLY A 143 -21.53 1.03 -3.22
C GLY A 143 -21.27 0.34 -1.90
N THR A 144 -22.36 0.09 -1.18
CA THR A 144 -22.34 -0.47 0.17
C THR A 144 -22.35 -2.00 0.14
N ARG A 145 -21.58 -2.61 1.04
CA ARG A 145 -21.50 -4.06 1.23
C ARG A 145 -21.69 -4.38 2.71
N THR A 146 -22.48 -5.40 2.96
CA THR A 146 -22.59 -6.02 4.28
C THR A 146 -21.63 -7.20 4.33
N LEU A 147 -20.71 -7.16 5.28
CA LEU A 147 -19.73 -8.20 5.57
C LEU A 147 -20.17 -8.94 6.83
N THR A 148 -20.45 -10.22 6.74
CA THR A 148 -20.85 -11.06 7.88
C THR A 148 -19.79 -12.11 8.12
N ALA A 149 -19.01 -11.95 9.18
CA ALA A 149 -18.03 -12.92 9.65
C ALA A 149 -18.68 -13.88 10.65
N LYS A 150 -18.39 -15.18 10.55
CA LYS A 150 -18.88 -16.20 11.48
C LYS A 150 -17.79 -17.21 11.81
N LEU A 151 -17.69 -17.61 13.08
CA LEU A 151 -16.77 -18.67 13.51
C LEU A 151 -17.41 -20.06 13.35
N ARG A 152 -16.57 -21.04 12.99
CA ARG A 152 -16.87 -22.47 13.09
C ARG A 152 -16.04 -23.08 14.22
N TYR A 153 -16.75 -23.73 15.13
CA TYR A 153 -16.21 -24.22 16.40
C TYR A 153 -15.63 -25.63 16.23
N PRO A 154 -14.44 -25.90 16.76
CA PRO A 154 -13.95 -27.26 16.92
C PRO A 154 -14.74 -27.99 18.02
N SER A 155 -14.66 -29.32 18.04
CA SER A 155 -15.34 -30.13 19.06
C SER A 155 -14.91 -29.72 20.48
N GLY A 156 -15.87 -29.67 21.41
CA GLY A 156 -15.64 -29.27 22.79
C GLY A 156 -15.56 -27.75 23.03
N TRP A 157 -15.77 -26.94 22.00
CA TRP A 157 -15.93 -25.49 22.12
C TRP A 157 -17.38 -25.08 21.92
N THR A 158 -17.80 -24.05 22.64
CA THR A 158 -19.18 -23.55 22.58
C THR A 158 -19.23 -22.09 22.18
N ALA A 159 -20.35 -21.70 21.60
CA ALA A 159 -20.70 -20.30 21.44
C ALA A 159 -20.94 -19.66 22.82
N PRO A 160 -20.51 -18.42 23.08
CA PRO A 160 -21.07 -17.62 24.15
C PRO A 160 -22.59 -17.45 23.96
N PRO A 161 -23.36 -17.24 25.05
CA PRO A 161 -24.79 -16.96 24.95
C PRO A 161 -25.02 -15.68 24.12
N GLY A 162 -25.88 -15.76 23.11
CA GLY A 162 -26.17 -14.67 22.17
C GLY A 162 -25.34 -14.75 20.87
N ASP A 163 -25.98 -14.50 19.73
CA ASP A 163 -25.36 -14.68 18.41
C ASP A 163 -24.26 -13.65 18.09
N ASP A 164 -24.28 -12.49 18.74
CA ASP A 164 -23.46 -11.30 18.41
C ASP A 164 -21.95 -11.50 18.57
N LEU A 165 -21.52 -12.47 19.36
CA LEU A 165 -20.10 -12.79 19.52
C LEU A 165 -19.64 -13.90 18.58
N THR A 166 -20.56 -14.66 17.99
CA THR A 166 -20.23 -15.75 17.06
C THR A 166 -20.32 -15.31 15.61
N THR A 167 -21.11 -14.27 15.38
CA THR A 167 -21.41 -13.67 14.09
C THR A 167 -21.26 -12.16 14.24
N ARG A 168 -20.41 -11.54 13.42
CA ARG A 168 -20.23 -10.09 13.37
C ARG A 168 -20.58 -9.59 11.99
N THR A 169 -21.43 -8.59 11.95
CA THR A 169 -21.82 -7.92 10.71
C THR A 169 -21.32 -6.49 10.72
N VAL A 170 -20.57 -6.11 9.70
CA VAL A 170 -20.14 -4.72 9.47
C VAL A 170 -20.59 -4.29 8.09
N THR A 171 -20.91 -3.00 7.97
CA THR A 171 -21.28 -2.39 6.68
C THR A 171 -20.13 -1.52 6.22
N VAL A 172 -19.68 -1.73 4.99
CA VAL A 172 -18.57 -0.98 4.39
C VAL A 172 -19.05 -0.34 3.11
N ALA A 173 -18.76 0.94 2.94
CA ALA A 173 -19.02 1.65 1.69
C ALA A 173 -17.73 1.74 0.87
N PHE A 174 -17.73 1.18 -0.33
CA PHE A 174 -16.71 1.44 -1.33
C PHE A 174 -17.15 2.68 -2.10
N GLY A 175 -16.34 3.74 -2.00
CA GLY A 175 -16.69 5.06 -2.51
C GLY A 175 -17.18 5.01 -3.96
N PRO A 176 -18.17 5.81 -4.34
CA PRO A 176 -18.45 6.04 -5.75
C PRO A 176 -17.19 6.67 -6.34
N LEU A 177 -16.71 6.11 -7.45
CA LEU A 177 -15.75 6.84 -8.25
C LEU A 177 -16.60 7.76 -9.13
N PRO A 178 -16.45 9.08 -9.07
CA PRO A 178 -17.10 9.93 -10.06
C PRO A 178 -16.77 9.39 -11.45
N ALA A 179 -17.75 9.34 -12.36
CA ALA A 179 -17.54 8.75 -13.69
C ALA A 179 -16.41 9.43 -14.47
N SER A 180 -16.13 10.72 -14.16
CA SER A 180 -14.97 11.48 -14.65
C SER A 180 -13.63 11.01 -14.08
N ASP A 181 -13.64 10.42 -12.89
CA ASP A 181 -12.45 10.11 -12.08
C ASP A 181 -12.08 8.63 -12.14
N HIS A 182 -12.88 7.83 -12.85
CA HIS A 182 -12.59 6.43 -13.13
C HIS A 182 -11.15 6.31 -13.65
N ASN A 183 -10.69 7.16 -14.56
CA ASN A 183 -9.34 7.06 -15.10
C ASN A 183 -8.21 7.43 -14.12
N ILE A 184 -8.49 8.17 -13.04
CA ILE A 184 -7.43 8.66 -12.13
C ILE A 184 -7.28 7.74 -10.92
N ILE A 185 -8.38 7.34 -10.31
CA ILE A 185 -8.37 6.50 -9.11
C ILE A 185 -8.43 5.01 -9.48
N THR A 186 -9.15 4.64 -10.56
CA THR A 186 -9.26 3.22 -10.97
C THR A 186 -8.11 2.73 -11.84
N GLY A 187 -7.23 3.61 -12.31
CA GLY A 187 -6.10 3.19 -13.15
C GLY A 187 -5.19 4.32 -13.60
N ARG A 188 -4.16 4.64 -12.81
CA ARG A 188 -3.06 5.45 -13.33
C ARG A 188 -2.20 4.61 -14.28
N ARG A 189 -1.86 5.15 -15.44
CA ARG A 189 -0.92 4.52 -16.37
C ARG A 189 0.50 5.05 -16.10
N ILE A 190 1.46 4.14 -16.01
CA ILE A 190 2.89 4.46 -16.00
C ILE A 190 3.55 3.89 -17.24
N TYR A 191 4.56 4.58 -17.74
CA TYR A 191 5.35 4.22 -18.90
C TYR A 191 6.77 3.94 -18.44
N PRO A 192 7.14 2.68 -18.19
CA PRO A 192 8.49 2.38 -17.78
C PRO A 192 9.47 2.54 -18.94
N LEU A 193 10.68 2.93 -18.60
CA LEU A 193 11.83 2.89 -19.47
C LEU A 193 13.00 2.27 -18.71
N ARG A 194 13.53 1.18 -19.26
CA ARG A 194 14.76 0.56 -18.81
C ARG A 194 15.88 0.96 -19.76
N TYR A 195 17.11 1.02 -19.25
CA TYR A 195 18.29 1.35 -20.03
C TYR A 195 19.48 0.51 -19.60
N THR A 196 20.59 0.55 -20.32
CA THR A 196 21.85 -0.12 -19.95
C THR A 196 22.97 0.90 -19.73
N TYR A 197 24.04 0.48 -19.06
CA TYR A 197 25.32 1.19 -19.16
C TYR A 197 26.32 0.45 -20.04
N THR A 198 27.17 1.19 -20.72
CA THR A 198 28.41 0.73 -21.34
C THR A 198 29.62 1.33 -20.61
N ASN A 199 30.82 0.85 -20.92
CA ASN A 199 32.08 1.35 -20.34
C ASN A 199 32.11 1.27 -18.80
N VAL A 200 31.44 0.26 -18.22
CA VAL A 200 31.43 0.03 -16.77
C VAL A 200 32.84 -0.34 -16.33
N PRO A 201 33.46 0.35 -15.35
CA PRO A 201 34.83 0.04 -14.94
C PRO A 201 34.92 -1.29 -14.23
N LYS A 202 36.07 -1.99 -14.36
CA LYS A 202 36.31 -3.31 -13.75
C LYS A 202 36.03 -3.36 -12.25
N THR A 203 36.26 -2.26 -11.53
CA THR A 203 35.98 -2.14 -10.10
C THR A 203 34.48 -2.27 -9.81
N LEU A 204 33.63 -1.58 -10.55
CA LEU A 204 32.18 -1.69 -10.44
C LEU A 204 31.68 -3.04 -10.97
N GLN A 205 32.30 -3.59 -12.01
CA GLN A 205 32.00 -4.95 -12.48
C GLN A 205 32.22 -5.98 -11.37
N GLN A 206 33.36 -5.91 -10.66
CA GLN A 206 33.66 -6.80 -9.55
C GLN A 206 32.71 -6.59 -8.35
N GLN A 207 32.38 -5.33 -8.04
CA GLN A 207 31.46 -4.97 -6.96
C GLN A 207 30.07 -5.59 -7.18
N ASP A 208 29.55 -5.51 -8.40
CA ASP A 208 28.16 -5.88 -8.72
C ASP A 208 28.04 -7.26 -9.41
N GLY A 209 29.16 -8.00 -9.51
CA GLY A 209 29.18 -9.34 -10.09
C GLY A 209 28.93 -9.37 -11.60
N LEU A 210 29.29 -8.32 -12.33
CA LEU A 210 29.16 -8.24 -13.78
C LEU A 210 30.32 -8.98 -14.46
N THR A 211 30.03 -9.63 -15.59
CA THR A 211 31.02 -10.39 -16.37
C THR A 211 31.63 -9.61 -17.53
N GLY A 212 31.20 -8.36 -17.76
CA GLY A 212 31.66 -7.50 -18.84
C GLY A 212 31.49 -6.02 -18.54
N ASP A 213 31.85 -5.17 -19.50
CA ASP A 213 31.80 -3.70 -19.41
C ASP A 213 30.41 -3.10 -19.63
N THR A 214 29.38 -3.94 -19.66
CA THR A 214 28.00 -3.55 -19.86
C THR A 214 27.19 -3.89 -18.61
N TYR A 215 26.49 -2.89 -18.07
CA TYR A 215 25.49 -3.10 -17.03
C TYR A 215 24.13 -3.37 -17.72
N PRO A 216 23.57 -4.58 -17.62
CA PRO A 216 22.34 -4.91 -18.31
C PRO A 216 21.16 -4.14 -17.74
N ALA A 217 20.18 -3.86 -18.60
CA ALA A 217 18.90 -3.30 -18.18
C ALA A 217 18.22 -4.27 -17.22
N ARG A 218 17.47 -3.70 -16.26
CA ARG A 218 16.62 -4.48 -15.35
C ARG A 218 15.60 -5.31 -16.11
N SER A 219 15.05 -6.33 -15.44
CA SER A 219 13.97 -7.13 -16.03
C SER A 219 12.65 -6.36 -15.95
N ARG A 220 11.69 -6.68 -16.84
CA ARG A 220 10.31 -6.17 -16.71
C ARG A 220 9.66 -6.60 -15.40
N ALA A 221 10.09 -7.73 -14.83
CA ALA A 221 9.60 -8.24 -13.56
C ALA A 221 10.00 -7.34 -12.38
N ASP A 222 11.15 -6.66 -12.44
CA ASP A 222 11.57 -5.73 -11.38
C ASP A 222 10.61 -4.54 -11.30
N VAL A 223 10.21 -4.03 -12.45
CA VAL A 223 9.21 -2.94 -12.58
C VAL A 223 7.85 -3.37 -12.03
N GLU A 224 7.46 -4.60 -12.34
CA GLU A 224 6.17 -5.13 -11.90
C GLU A 224 6.10 -5.26 -10.38
N ARG A 225 7.20 -5.65 -9.72
CA ARG A 225 7.29 -5.68 -8.25
C ARG A 225 7.16 -4.28 -7.66
N GLN A 226 7.84 -3.29 -8.24
CA GLN A 226 7.70 -1.90 -7.78
C GLN A 226 6.27 -1.37 -7.95
N ARG A 227 5.66 -1.62 -9.11
CA ARG A 227 4.27 -1.25 -9.41
C ARG A 227 3.29 -1.85 -8.41
N LEU A 228 3.46 -3.13 -8.06
CA LEU A 228 2.60 -3.82 -7.10
C LEU A 228 2.71 -3.19 -5.71
N GLY A 229 3.93 -2.90 -5.24
CA GLY A 229 4.14 -2.24 -3.95
C GLY A 229 3.56 -0.82 -3.91
N ALA A 230 3.82 -0.01 -4.95
CA ALA A 230 3.25 1.34 -5.05
C ALA A 230 1.72 1.34 -5.10
N ARG A 231 1.11 0.42 -5.85
CA ARG A 231 -0.35 0.22 -5.88
C ARG A 231 -0.90 -0.16 -4.51
N ASN A 232 -0.20 -1.00 -3.76
CA ASN A 232 -0.64 -1.43 -2.43
C ASN A 232 -0.67 -0.25 -1.47
N VAL A 233 0.42 0.52 -1.41
CA VAL A 233 0.60 1.65 -0.47
C VAL A 233 -0.31 2.83 -0.82
N LEU A 234 -0.32 3.31 -2.05
CA LEU A 234 -1.02 4.54 -2.42
C LEU A 234 -2.55 4.37 -2.53
N PRO A 235 -3.35 5.44 -2.46
CA PRO A 235 -4.80 5.43 -2.71
C PRO A 235 -5.17 5.20 -4.18
N LEU A 236 -4.63 4.14 -4.79
CA LEU A 236 -4.86 3.72 -6.18
C LEU A 236 -5.58 2.37 -6.21
N ALA A 237 -6.65 2.28 -6.99
CA ALA A 237 -7.29 0.99 -7.25
C ALA A 237 -6.46 0.15 -8.24
N SER A 238 -5.91 0.81 -9.26
CA SER A 238 -4.99 0.19 -10.21
C SER A 238 -3.85 1.13 -10.61
N LEU A 239 -2.73 0.52 -10.94
CA LEU A 239 -1.55 1.14 -11.52
C LEU A 239 -1.16 0.25 -12.71
N VAL A 240 -1.33 0.74 -13.94
CA VAL A 240 -1.17 -0.05 -15.16
C VAL A 240 0.16 0.29 -15.81
N THR A 241 0.94 -0.73 -16.12
CA THR A 241 2.16 -0.57 -16.90
C THR A 241 1.86 -0.56 -18.39
N ASP A 242 2.32 0.48 -19.07
CA ASP A 242 2.29 0.58 -20.52
C ASP A 242 3.72 0.57 -21.09
N TRP A 243 4.09 -0.57 -21.66
CA TRP A 243 5.40 -0.78 -22.28
C TRP A 243 5.54 -0.18 -23.68
N SER A 244 4.46 0.42 -24.23
CA SER A 244 4.48 0.94 -25.60
C SER A 244 5.48 2.08 -25.80
N PHE A 245 5.91 2.77 -24.73
CA PHE A 245 7.00 3.73 -24.82
C PHE A 245 8.32 3.00 -25.14
N GLU A 246 8.79 2.15 -24.23
CA GLU A 246 10.02 1.35 -24.41
C GLU A 246 9.98 0.51 -25.70
N ASP A 247 8.85 -0.13 -26.02
CA ASP A 247 8.72 -0.96 -27.24
C ASP A 247 8.94 -0.14 -28.53
N ARG A 248 8.65 1.17 -28.52
CA ARG A 248 8.89 2.06 -29.68
C ARG A 248 10.32 2.59 -29.73
N ILE A 249 10.92 2.91 -28.58
CA ILE A 249 12.24 3.56 -28.53
C ILE A 249 13.41 2.60 -28.30
N GLY A 250 13.11 1.35 -27.96
CA GLY A 250 14.11 0.35 -27.57
C GLY A 250 14.65 0.57 -26.16
N ILE A 251 15.66 -0.22 -25.81
CA ILE A 251 16.43 -0.08 -24.56
C ILE A 251 17.70 0.72 -24.89
N PRO A 252 17.78 2.02 -24.55
CA PRO A 252 18.95 2.82 -24.81
C PRO A 252 20.14 2.39 -23.93
N ALA A 253 21.34 2.69 -24.40
CA ALA A 253 22.59 2.48 -23.68
C ALA A 253 23.26 3.83 -23.42
N PHE A 254 23.79 4.01 -22.21
CA PHE A 254 24.48 5.23 -21.80
C PHE A 254 25.89 4.91 -21.28
N ASP A 255 26.84 5.82 -21.45
CA ASP A 255 28.16 5.65 -20.85
C ASP A 255 28.04 5.71 -19.32
N CYS A 256 28.60 4.71 -18.62
CA CYS A 256 28.60 4.68 -17.16
C CYS A 256 29.15 5.96 -16.55
N ARG A 257 30.21 6.56 -17.15
CA ARG A 257 30.92 7.74 -16.60
C ARG A 257 31.14 7.60 -15.10
N ALA A 258 31.80 6.52 -14.70
CA ALA A 258 31.86 6.13 -13.30
C ALA A 258 32.45 7.24 -12.41
N THR A 259 31.81 7.46 -11.28
CA THR A 259 32.25 8.41 -10.26
C THR A 259 32.44 7.70 -8.93
N THR A 260 33.39 8.18 -8.13
CA THR A 260 33.67 7.65 -6.80
C THR A 260 33.25 8.69 -5.78
N SER A 261 32.34 8.32 -4.89
CA SER A 261 31.94 9.14 -3.74
C SER A 261 33.09 9.28 -2.73
N SER A 262 32.96 10.21 -1.78
CA SER A 262 33.92 10.39 -0.69
C SER A 262 34.07 9.17 0.21
N SER A 263 33.08 8.27 0.25
CA SER A 263 33.13 6.99 0.96
C SER A 263 33.79 5.86 0.16
N GLY A 264 34.25 6.14 -1.06
CA GLY A 264 34.86 5.15 -1.96
C GLY A 264 33.85 4.32 -2.75
N HIS A 265 32.54 4.55 -2.57
CA HIS A 265 31.51 3.86 -3.37
C HIS A 265 31.49 4.38 -4.81
N ILE A 266 31.53 3.45 -5.77
CA ILE A 266 31.56 3.75 -7.21
C ILE A 266 30.16 3.60 -7.80
N THR A 267 29.70 4.60 -8.54
CA THR A 267 28.41 4.61 -9.24
C THR A 267 28.57 5.10 -10.69
N CYS A 268 27.60 4.81 -11.56
CA CYS A 268 27.61 5.33 -12.93
C CYS A 268 26.89 6.69 -13.00
N ALA A 269 27.58 7.80 -13.28
CA ALA A 269 26.92 9.11 -13.47
C ALA A 269 26.08 9.21 -14.76
N GLY A 270 26.16 8.22 -15.64
CA GLY A 270 25.33 8.13 -16.85
C GLY A 270 23.81 8.12 -16.59
N PHE A 271 23.36 7.86 -15.35
CA PHE A 271 21.94 7.94 -15.01
C PHE A 271 21.35 9.31 -15.31
N GLU A 272 22.10 10.40 -15.15
CA GLU A 272 21.60 11.75 -15.46
C GLU A 272 21.35 11.94 -16.96
N ASP A 273 22.22 11.40 -17.81
CA ASP A 273 22.02 11.43 -19.26
C ASP A 273 20.77 10.64 -19.65
N ALA A 274 20.59 9.45 -19.04
CA ALA A 274 19.42 8.62 -19.24
C ALA A 274 18.13 9.37 -18.87
N ARG A 275 18.12 10.07 -17.73
CA ARG A 275 16.98 10.86 -17.24
C ARG A 275 16.63 12.01 -18.16
N ILE A 276 17.62 12.76 -18.63
CA ILE A 276 17.43 13.91 -19.52
C ILE A 276 16.95 13.43 -20.89
N TRP A 277 17.60 12.41 -21.45
CA TRP A 277 17.23 11.82 -22.73
C TRP A 277 15.81 11.25 -22.70
N ALA A 278 15.47 10.50 -21.65
CA ALA A 278 14.16 9.88 -21.49
C ALA A 278 13.06 10.92 -21.41
N ALA A 279 13.25 11.99 -20.61
CA ALA A 279 12.29 13.09 -20.51
C ALA A 279 12.02 13.73 -21.87
N LYS A 280 13.06 14.05 -22.63
CA LYS A 280 12.93 14.65 -23.96
C LYS A 280 12.18 13.72 -24.93
N LYS A 281 12.53 12.44 -24.97
CA LYS A 281 11.86 11.45 -25.84
C LYS A 281 10.41 11.22 -25.46
N PHE A 282 10.12 11.27 -24.17
CA PHE A 282 8.78 11.12 -23.66
C PHE A 282 7.92 12.35 -23.99
N ASP A 283 8.46 13.56 -23.87
CA ASP A 283 7.82 14.81 -24.27
C ASP A 283 7.50 14.87 -25.78
N GLU A 284 8.35 14.27 -26.63
CA GLU A 284 8.08 14.13 -28.07
C GLU A 284 6.84 13.27 -28.34
N LEU A 285 6.59 12.23 -27.53
CA LEU A 285 5.45 11.31 -27.69
C LEU A 285 4.20 11.77 -26.95
N PHE A 286 4.37 12.51 -25.85
CA PHE A 286 3.30 13.02 -25.00
C PHE A 286 3.41 14.54 -24.84
N PRO A 287 3.25 15.33 -25.93
CA PRO A 287 3.43 16.77 -25.89
C PRO A 287 2.35 17.50 -25.07
N GLY A 288 1.26 16.81 -24.73
CA GLY A 288 0.16 17.33 -23.90
C GLY A 288 0.43 17.27 -22.38
N GLY A 289 1.49 16.59 -21.93
CA GLY A 289 1.84 16.53 -20.52
C GLY A 289 1.07 15.50 -19.69
N ASP A 290 1.30 15.57 -18.37
CA ASP A 290 0.61 14.80 -17.31
C ASP A 290 0.71 13.26 -17.41
N GLN A 291 1.60 12.75 -18.27
CA GLN A 291 1.93 11.33 -18.35
C GLN A 291 3.07 10.97 -17.40
N TRP A 292 3.12 9.72 -16.95
CA TRP A 292 4.02 9.26 -15.88
C TRP A 292 5.09 8.35 -16.47
N LEU A 293 6.29 8.89 -16.67
CA LEU A 293 7.47 8.16 -17.05
C LEU A 293 8.15 7.59 -15.80
N VAL A 294 8.45 6.30 -15.81
CA VAL A 294 9.22 5.62 -14.74
C VAL A 294 10.56 5.17 -15.34
N VAL A 295 11.65 5.85 -15.00
CA VAL A 295 13.00 5.51 -15.46
C VAL A 295 13.68 4.63 -14.44
N ILE A 296 14.15 3.46 -14.87
CA ILE A 296 14.60 2.40 -13.95
C ILE A 296 16.09 2.17 -14.12
N GLN A 297 16.80 2.46 -13.04
CA GLN A 297 18.26 2.39 -13.00
C GLN A 297 18.76 0.93 -13.04
N PRO A 298 19.81 0.63 -13.84
CA PRO A 298 20.46 -0.68 -13.88
C PRO A 298 21.07 -1.09 -12.54
N GLU A 299 21.66 -0.14 -11.81
CA GLU A 299 22.48 -0.43 -10.63
C GLU A 299 21.70 -1.14 -9.53
N ASN A 300 22.41 -1.94 -8.72
CA ASN A 300 21.89 -2.52 -7.48
C ASN A 300 22.43 -1.75 -6.27
N PRO A 301 21.89 -0.56 -5.97
CA PRO A 301 22.40 0.23 -4.86
C PRO A 301 21.99 -0.36 -3.52
N THR A 302 22.82 -0.11 -2.52
CA THR A 302 22.46 -0.30 -1.12
C THR A 302 21.63 0.91 -0.66
N GLY A 303 20.32 0.92 -0.88
CA GLY A 303 19.44 1.95 -0.33
C GLY A 303 18.14 2.19 -1.08
N TYR A 304 17.46 3.27 -0.71
CA TYR A 304 16.27 3.82 -1.37
C TYR A 304 16.66 5.17 -1.97
N PHE A 305 16.86 5.21 -3.28
CA PHE A 305 17.13 6.42 -4.04
C PHE A 305 16.11 6.48 -5.17
N GLY A 306 15.30 7.53 -5.12
CA GLY A 306 14.41 7.90 -6.19
C GLY A 306 14.53 9.39 -6.46
N ALA A 307 13.88 9.83 -7.52
CA ALA A 307 13.71 11.26 -7.74
C ALA A 307 12.47 11.55 -8.59
N TYR A 308 11.66 12.45 -8.08
CA TYR A 308 10.54 13.07 -8.77
C TYR A 308 10.97 14.37 -9.42
N THR A 309 10.57 14.55 -10.68
CA THR A 309 10.73 15.81 -11.41
C THR A 309 9.63 15.95 -12.46
N ARG A 310 9.45 17.14 -13.01
CA ARG A 310 8.61 17.38 -14.19
C ARG A 310 9.48 17.71 -15.40
N SER A 311 9.04 17.31 -16.58
CA SER A 311 9.66 17.68 -17.86
C SER A 311 9.14 19.04 -18.36
N ASP A 312 9.68 19.51 -19.48
CA ASP A 312 9.28 20.78 -20.11
C ASP A 312 7.82 20.77 -20.59
N LYS A 313 7.28 19.58 -20.90
CA LYS A 313 5.85 19.40 -21.22
C LYS A 313 4.99 19.05 -20.03
N ASN A 314 5.50 19.22 -18.80
CA ASN A 314 4.78 18.89 -17.57
C ASN A 314 4.46 17.38 -17.45
N ASN A 315 5.18 16.50 -18.15
CA ASN A 315 5.14 15.08 -17.85
C ASN A 315 5.86 14.82 -16.54
N ILE A 316 5.37 13.82 -15.79
CA ILE A 316 5.93 13.42 -14.51
C ILE A 316 7.01 12.38 -14.78
N ARG A 317 8.23 12.64 -14.29
CA ARG A 317 9.36 11.73 -14.38
C ARG A 317 9.72 11.23 -12.99
N LEU A 318 9.55 9.93 -12.81
CA LEU A 318 9.91 9.20 -11.61
C LEU A 318 11.16 8.39 -11.91
N ASN A 319 12.17 8.52 -11.09
CA ASN A 319 13.39 7.73 -11.19
C ASN A 319 13.40 6.78 -10.02
N VAL A 320 13.64 5.52 -10.31
CA VAL A 320 13.59 4.45 -9.33
C VAL A 320 14.73 3.48 -9.58
N GLN A 321 15.15 2.82 -8.51
CA GLN A 321 16.21 1.82 -8.52
C GLN A 321 15.70 0.50 -7.97
N LEU A 322 16.53 -0.54 -8.03
CA LEU A 322 16.18 -1.79 -7.36
C LEU A 322 16.16 -1.59 -5.84
N GLU A 323 15.13 -2.13 -5.21
CA GLU A 323 14.97 -2.08 -3.76
C GLU A 323 15.22 -3.47 -3.16
N PRO A 324 15.61 -3.54 -1.89
CA PRO A 324 15.55 -4.77 -1.12
C PRO A 324 14.15 -5.40 -1.20
N ALA A 325 14.06 -6.74 -1.16
CA ALA A 325 12.79 -7.46 -1.24
C ALA A 325 11.74 -6.95 -0.22
N ASP A 326 12.20 -6.61 0.99
CA ASP A 326 11.37 -6.09 2.08
C ASP A 326 11.01 -4.60 1.94
N GLY A 327 11.46 -3.92 0.89
CA GLY A 327 11.09 -2.55 0.51
C GLY A 327 10.51 -2.40 -0.90
N GLU A 328 10.38 -3.47 -1.68
CA GLU A 328 9.87 -3.41 -3.06
C GLU A 328 8.58 -2.59 -3.22
N GLY A 329 8.68 -1.60 -4.11
CA GLY A 329 7.69 -0.62 -4.51
C GLY A 329 7.60 0.64 -3.66
N LEU A 330 8.36 0.78 -2.57
CA LEU A 330 8.25 1.93 -1.67
C LEU A 330 8.87 3.20 -2.27
N THR A 331 9.99 3.09 -3.00
CA THR A 331 10.62 4.20 -3.72
C THR A 331 9.70 4.68 -4.81
N LEU A 332 9.13 3.78 -5.62
CA LEU A 332 8.13 4.19 -6.61
C LEU A 332 6.94 4.86 -5.92
N ALA A 333 6.43 4.30 -4.82
CA ALA A 333 5.33 4.91 -4.07
C ALA A 333 5.68 6.31 -3.56
N HIS A 334 6.90 6.50 -3.04
CA HIS A 334 7.43 7.75 -2.51
C HIS A 334 7.50 8.83 -3.61
N GLU A 335 8.11 8.50 -4.75
CA GLU A 335 8.21 9.44 -5.88
C GLU A 335 6.84 9.76 -6.50
N MET A 336 5.95 8.77 -6.54
CA MET A 336 4.55 8.98 -6.90
C MET A 336 3.86 9.88 -5.87
N GLY A 337 4.18 9.77 -4.58
CA GLY A 337 3.71 10.64 -3.51
C GLY A 337 4.05 12.10 -3.77
N HIS A 338 5.30 12.41 -4.11
CA HIS A 338 5.69 13.76 -4.55
C HIS A 338 4.88 14.25 -5.75
N ALA A 339 4.63 13.39 -6.74
CA ALA A 339 3.80 13.73 -7.89
C ALA A 339 2.32 14.02 -7.52
N LEU A 340 1.87 13.53 -6.37
CA LEU A 340 0.56 13.80 -5.77
C LEU A 340 0.58 14.93 -4.74
N GLY A 341 1.68 15.70 -4.65
CA GLY A 341 1.80 16.86 -3.76
C GLY A 341 2.11 16.50 -2.31
N LEU A 342 2.63 15.29 -2.05
CA LEU A 342 3.23 14.97 -0.76
C LEU A 342 4.63 15.58 -0.65
N HIS A 343 4.90 16.17 0.50
CA HIS A 343 6.21 16.66 0.89
C HIS A 343 6.82 15.70 1.92
N HIS A 344 8.11 15.85 2.23
CA HIS A 344 8.73 14.98 3.23
C HIS A 344 8.21 15.29 4.63
N THR A 345 8.32 14.33 5.55
CA THR A 345 7.98 14.57 6.96
C THR A 345 8.97 15.54 7.62
N PRO A 346 8.63 16.18 8.76
CA PRO A 346 9.43 17.27 9.34
C PRO A 346 10.82 16.85 9.85
N ASP A 347 11.04 15.55 10.08
CA ASP A 347 12.34 14.95 10.41
C ASP A 347 13.32 14.96 9.23
N VAL A 348 12.84 15.21 8.01
CA VAL A 348 13.65 15.33 6.80
C VAL A 348 13.85 16.80 6.47
N THR A 349 15.11 17.22 6.30
CA THR A 349 15.45 18.64 6.05
C THR A 349 15.11 19.13 4.64
N GLN A 350 14.99 18.21 3.68
CA GLN A 350 14.67 18.52 2.30
C GLN A 350 13.16 18.61 2.12
N ASP A 351 12.65 19.78 1.75
CA ASP A 351 11.21 19.99 1.47
C ASP A 351 10.26 19.42 2.55
N PRO A 352 10.42 19.84 3.83
CA PRO A 352 9.57 19.35 4.91
C PRO A 352 8.14 19.88 4.78
N ASP A 353 7.16 19.03 5.06
CA ASP A 353 5.75 19.38 5.24
C ASP A 353 5.55 19.96 6.66
N PRO A 354 5.39 21.29 6.82
CA PRO A 354 5.19 21.88 8.13
C PRO A 354 3.86 21.48 8.78
N ASN A 355 2.92 20.93 8.00
CA ASN A 355 1.60 20.52 8.48
C ASN A 355 1.52 19.04 8.83
N TYR A 356 2.58 18.25 8.54
CA TYR A 356 2.58 16.86 8.92
C TYR A 356 2.51 16.74 10.46
N PRO A 357 1.55 15.98 11.01
CA PRO A 357 1.16 16.03 12.42
C PRO A 357 2.20 15.51 13.40
N ARG A 358 3.24 14.82 12.91
CA ARG A 358 4.20 14.10 13.74
C ARG A 358 5.63 14.52 13.40
N PRO A 359 6.28 15.30 14.27
CA PRO A 359 7.65 15.78 14.03
C PRO A 359 8.70 14.68 13.89
N ASP A 360 8.42 13.47 14.36
CA ASP A 360 9.32 12.31 14.27
C ASP A 360 9.15 11.48 12.99
N GLY A 361 8.28 11.93 12.07
CA GLY A 361 7.99 11.23 10.82
C GLY A 361 7.25 9.90 11.00
N SER A 362 6.83 9.55 12.22
CA SER A 362 6.14 8.29 12.48
C SER A 362 4.77 8.26 11.79
N MET A 363 4.27 7.08 11.44
CA MET A 363 2.93 6.94 10.84
C MET A 363 1.80 6.95 11.89
N GLY A 364 2.11 7.07 13.19
CA GLY A 364 1.15 7.06 14.29
C GLY A 364 0.64 5.67 14.70
N ALA A 365 -0.48 5.61 15.42
CA ALA A 365 -1.10 4.35 15.89
C ALA A 365 -1.80 3.55 14.77
N TRP A 366 -1.47 3.85 13.51
CA TRP A 366 -2.10 3.26 12.35
C TRP A 366 -1.47 1.92 11.99
N VAL A 367 -2.26 1.11 11.30
CA VAL A 367 -1.83 -0.20 10.82
C VAL A 367 -1.93 -0.24 9.30
N GLY A 368 -0.79 -0.57 8.69
CA GLY A 368 -0.65 -0.89 7.28
C GLY A 368 -0.81 -2.38 6.99
N LEU A 369 -1.29 -2.71 5.80
CA LEU A 369 -1.25 -4.08 5.28
C LEU A 369 -0.46 -4.14 3.98
N ARG A 370 0.75 -4.69 4.08
CA ARG A 370 1.59 -4.97 2.92
C ARG A 370 1.22 -6.33 2.33
N THR A 371 1.04 -6.41 1.02
CA THR A 371 0.58 -7.62 0.30
C THR A 371 1.66 -8.25 -0.58
N THR A 372 2.72 -7.51 -0.87
CA THR A 372 3.84 -7.92 -1.72
C THR A 372 5.18 -7.49 -1.10
N PRO A 373 6.25 -8.32 -1.15
CA PRO A 373 6.26 -9.69 -1.68
C PRO A 373 5.54 -10.68 -0.76
N GLN A 374 5.27 -10.29 0.49
CA GLN A 374 4.58 -11.12 1.49
C GLN A 374 3.49 -10.30 2.19
N LEU A 375 2.39 -10.98 2.53
CA LEU A 375 1.34 -10.44 3.39
C LEU A 375 1.88 -10.21 4.80
N ARG A 376 2.00 -8.95 5.24
CA ARG A 376 2.42 -8.57 6.60
C ARG A 376 1.71 -7.31 7.08
N VAL A 377 1.47 -7.24 8.39
CA VAL A 377 1.05 -6.01 9.06
C VAL A 377 2.26 -5.11 9.24
N ILE A 378 2.08 -3.81 9.00
CA ILE A 378 3.02 -2.76 9.39
C ILE A 378 2.36 -1.91 10.47
N ALA A 379 2.75 -2.08 11.73
CA ALA A 379 2.24 -1.25 12.80
C ALA A 379 3.10 0.00 12.97
N GLY A 380 2.47 1.17 13.09
CA GLY A 380 3.19 2.40 13.36
C GLY A 380 3.68 2.52 14.80
N LEU A 381 2.95 1.93 15.77
CA LEU A 381 3.36 1.79 17.16
C LEU A 381 3.30 0.32 17.62
N ASP A 382 4.15 -0.07 18.56
CA ASP A 382 4.01 -1.32 19.31
C ASP A 382 3.01 -1.20 20.47
N ALA A 383 2.79 -2.31 21.19
CA ALA A 383 1.88 -2.36 22.34
C ALA A 383 2.30 -1.44 23.51
N ALA A 384 3.56 -1.02 23.57
CA ALA A 384 4.07 -0.06 24.56
C ALA A 384 3.97 1.40 24.07
N GLY A 385 3.45 1.63 22.86
CA GLY A 385 3.34 2.95 22.25
C GLY A 385 4.66 3.44 21.62
N LYS A 386 5.66 2.59 21.44
CA LYS A 386 6.93 2.95 20.79
C LYS A 386 6.75 2.91 19.27
N VAL A 387 7.34 3.90 18.58
CA VAL A 387 7.36 3.95 17.11
C VAL A 387 8.06 2.72 16.52
N THR A 388 7.34 2.03 15.64
CA THR A 388 7.82 0.85 14.90
C THR A 388 7.77 1.03 13.39
N ALA A 389 7.04 2.02 12.85
CA ALA A 389 7.06 2.35 11.44
C ALA A 389 6.85 3.86 11.20
N TYR A 390 7.37 4.32 10.07
CA TYR A 390 7.40 5.72 9.67
C TYR A 390 6.59 5.94 8.40
N ASP A 391 6.20 7.19 8.17
CA ASP A 391 5.50 7.55 6.95
C ASP A 391 6.31 7.20 5.70
N LEU A 392 5.61 6.99 4.59
CA LEU A 392 6.22 6.78 3.29
C LEU A 392 7.16 7.93 2.91
N MET A 393 6.85 9.16 3.33
CA MET A 393 7.62 10.36 3.04
C MET A 393 8.73 10.65 4.08
N ALA A 394 8.95 9.74 5.04
CA ALA A 394 10.07 9.80 5.98
C ALA A 394 11.27 9.02 5.42
N TYR A 395 12.50 9.39 5.78
CA TYR A 395 13.72 8.64 5.44
C TYR A 395 14.12 7.62 6.52
N HIS A 396 13.10 7.03 7.16
CA HIS A 396 13.26 6.06 8.23
C HIS A 396 12.58 4.74 7.88
N SER A 397 13.22 3.62 8.24
CA SER A 397 12.67 2.28 8.02
C SER A 397 12.22 1.63 9.33
N PRO A 398 11.18 0.77 9.30
CA PRO A 398 10.36 0.42 8.14
C PRO A 398 9.37 1.54 7.75
N GLN A 399 9.10 1.69 6.45
CA GLN A 399 8.21 2.71 5.89
C GLN A 399 6.83 2.14 5.54
N TRP A 400 5.80 2.94 5.74
CA TRP A 400 4.45 2.74 5.22
C TRP A 400 3.69 4.06 5.18
N ILE A 401 2.69 4.20 4.32
CA ILE A 401 1.94 5.46 4.27
C ILE A 401 1.10 5.64 5.55
N SER A 402 1.21 6.81 6.18
CA SER A 402 0.35 7.24 7.27
C SER A 402 -1.05 7.59 6.75
N ALA A 403 -2.01 7.71 7.67
CA ALA A 403 -3.34 8.21 7.32
C ALA A 403 -3.28 9.61 6.70
N TYR A 404 -2.49 10.52 7.27
CA TYR A 404 -2.33 11.89 6.77
C TYR A 404 -1.86 11.91 5.31
N SER A 405 -0.74 11.23 5.02
CA SER A 405 -0.19 11.17 3.65
C SER A 405 -1.12 10.44 2.68
N TYR A 406 -1.82 9.40 3.14
CA TYR A 406 -2.81 8.69 2.33
C TYR A 406 -3.99 9.59 1.95
N CYS A 407 -4.48 10.38 2.91
CA CYS A 407 -5.59 11.29 2.70
C CYS A 407 -5.22 12.47 1.79
N ARG A 408 -4.03 13.05 1.95
CA ARG A 408 -3.49 14.05 1.02
C ARG A 408 -3.39 13.52 -0.40
N ALA A 409 -2.82 12.32 -0.57
CA ALA A 409 -2.71 11.70 -1.88
C ALA A 409 -4.08 11.38 -2.50
N MET A 410 -5.06 10.95 -1.68
CA MET A 410 -6.42 10.70 -2.12
C MET A 410 -7.12 11.97 -2.58
N ASP A 411 -6.99 13.05 -1.81
CA ASP A 411 -7.54 14.36 -2.12
C ASP A 411 -6.99 14.90 -3.46
N ALA A 412 -5.67 14.79 -3.66
CA ALA A 412 -5.02 15.15 -4.91
C ALA A 412 -5.50 14.30 -6.11
N LEU A 413 -5.63 12.97 -5.93
CA LEU A 413 -6.11 12.06 -6.99
C LEU A 413 -7.57 12.28 -7.34
N THR A 414 -8.40 12.63 -6.35
CA THR A 414 -9.84 12.82 -6.52
C THR A 414 -10.18 14.27 -6.88
N GLN A 415 -9.19 15.16 -6.95
CA GLN A 415 -9.42 16.61 -7.15
C GLN A 415 -10.43 17.16 -6.13
N HIS A 416 -10.27 16.77 -4.86
CA HIS A 416 -11.17 17.10 -3.74
C HIS A 416 -12.58 16.48 -3.82
N ALA A 417 -12.84 15.53 -4.72
CA ALA A 417 -14.13 14.84 -4.77
C ALA A 417 -14.32 13.83 -3.62
N THR A 418 -13.22 13.28 -3.09
CA THR A 418 -13.22 12.42 -1.92
C THR A 418 -12.20 12.94 -0.91
N THR A 419 -12.69 13.36 0.26
CA THR A 419 -11.85 13.77 1.38
C THR A 419 -11.94 12.74 2.49
N CYS A 420 -10.84 12.47 3.17
CA CYS A 420 -10.91 11.73 4.43
C CYS A 420 -11.68 12.55 5.49
N PRO A 421 -12.25 11.89 6.52
CA PRO A 421 -12.82 12.58 7.67
C PRO A 421 -11.84 13.58 8.30
N THR A 422 -12.32 14.78 8.62
CA THR A 422 -11.53 15.83 9.28
C THR A 422 -10.99 15.38 10.64
N GLY A 423 -9.81 15.87 11.03
CA GLY A 423 -9.22 15.59 12.34
C GLY A 423 -8.52 14.24 12.45
N LEU A 424 -8.40 13.49 11.35
CA LEU A 424 -7.54 12.31 11.28
C LEU A 424 -6.08 12.73 11.26
N ASP A 425 -5.46 12.75 12.43
CA ASP A 425 -4.08 13.20 12.60
C ASP A 425 -3.81 14.58 11.97
N GLY A 426 -4.63 15.57 12.28
CA GLY A 426 -4.44 16.92 11.72
C GLY A 426 -4.65 17.00 10.20
N TRP A 427 -5.39 16.04 9.62
CA TRP A 427 -5.98 16.19 8.30
C TRP A 427 -7.13 17.21 8.35
N ASP A 428 -6.81 18.47 8.06
CA ASP A 428 -7.73 19.57 7.74
C ASP A 428 -7.05 20.76 7.03
#